data_AF-A0A4V2XKP8-F1
#
_entry.id   AF-A0A4V2XKP8-F1
#
_cell.length_a   1.000
_cell.length_b   1.000
_cell.length_c   1.000
_cell.angle_alpha   90.00
_cell.angle_beta   90.00
_cell.angle_gamma   90.00
#
_symmetry.space_group_name_H-M   'P 1'
#
loop_
_entity.id
_entity.type
_entity.pdbx_description
1 polymer ?
#
loop_
_entity_poly.entity_id
_entity_poly.type
_entity_poly.pdbx_seq_one_letter_code
_entity_poly.pdbx_strand_id
1 'polypeptide(L)'
;MGDSTNLRVDEDDGSWRLAGAAVSQFAVVNDYLGYLADRRYSPRTVRAYAYDLLSFTRWLLDQDLALEAVRTETMLQYLAYCRTATHPGRPGGNVYSICDGRNAGYAPATVNRRLAAVSGLFEFQAMRDPGFVSPMPRRAERRRTAAGERAGLLGHLATAKPSSRLRVRQPHFEVRAGRSPERETAIAETMGL
;
A
#
# COMPACT_ATOMS: atom_id res chain seq x y z
N MET A 1 -13.62 -5.39 -25.14
CA MET A 1 -12.98 -6.44 -24.30
C MET A 1 -11.43 -6.41 -24.34
N GLY A 2 -10.78 -5.33 -24.83
CA GLY A 2 -9.32 -5.28 -25.01
C GLY A 2 -8.59 -4.14 -24.28
N ASP A 3 -9.30 -3.19 -23.67
CA ASP A 3 -8.67 -2.01 -23.09
C ASP A 3 -8.03 -2.30 -21.71
N SER A 4 -8.63 -3.19 -20.92
CA SER A 4 -8.09 -3.58 -19.60
C SER A 4 -6.80 -4.41 -19.70
N THR A 5 -6.65 -5.23 -20.75
CA THR A 5 -5.41 -6.00 -20.99
C THR A 5 -4.26 -5.14 -21.52
N ASN A 6 -4.56 -3.98 -22.14
CA ASN A 6 -3.54 -3.09 -22.68
C ASN A 6 -2.90 -2.20 -21.60
N LEU A 7 -3.62 -1.91 -20.51
CA LEU A 7 -3.07 -1.16 -19.38
C LEU A 7 -2.05 -2.02 -18.63
N ARG A 8 -0.85 -1.51 -18.36
CA ARG A 8 0.24 -2.20 -17.65
C ARG A 8 1.02 -1.26 -16.75
N VAL A 9 1.95 -1.80 -15.99
CA VAL A 9 2.89 -1.05 -15.15
C VAL A 9 4.27 -1.18 -15.78
N ASP A 10 4.91 -0.05 -16.06
CA ASP A 10 6.28 0.05 -16.57
C ASP A 10 7.18 0.67 -15.48
N GLU A 11 8.42 0.19 -15.42
CA GLU A 11 9.50 0.77 -14.61
C GLU A 11 10.36 1.65 -15.51
N ASP A 12 10.58 2.90 -15.11
CA ASP A 12 11.43 3.85 -15.82
C ASP A 12 12.30 4.60 -14.81
N ASP A 13 13.63 4.41 -14.89
CA ASP A 13 14.62 5.01 -13.99
C ASP A 13 14.31 4.86 -12.49
N GLY A 14 13.85 3.67 -12.08
CA GLY A 14 13.45 3.38 -10.70
C GLY A 14 12.12 4.02 -10.25
N SER A 15 11.44 4.73 -11.15
CA SER A 15 10.06 5.19 -10.99
C SER A 15 9.08 4.18 -11.58
N TRP A 16 7.88 4.07 -10.99
CA TRP A 16 6.83 3.16 -11.45
C TRP A 16 5.66 3.96 -11.99
N ARG A 17 5.17 3.62 -13.18
CA ARG A 17 4.05 4.30 -13.85
C ARG A 17 3.11 3.32 -14.53
N LEU A 18 1.85 3.70 -14.65
CA LEU A 18 0.92 3.07 -15.59
C LEU A 18 1.27 3.49 -17.03
N ALA A 19 1.14 2.53 -17.95
CA ALA A 19 1.33 2.70 -19.39
C ALA A 19 0.29 1.88 -20.16
N GLY A 20 0.09 2.19 -21.43
CA GLY A 20 -0.88 1.52 -22.31
C GLY A 20 -1.94 2.47 -22.86
N ALA A 21 -2.79 1.98 -23.77
CA ALA A 21 -3.74 2.80 -24.51
C ALA A 21 -4.74 3.57 -23.61
N ALA A 22 -5.17 2.95 -22.51
CA ALA A 22 -6.12 3.55 -21.56
C ALA A 22 -5.48 4.45 -20.49
N VAL A 23 -4.16 4.70 -20.53
CA VAL A 23 -3.45 5.44 -19.46
C VAL A 23 -3.97 6.87 -19.29
N SER A 24 -4.43 7.50 -20.38
CA SER A 24 -4.97 8.88 -20.36
C SER A 24 -6.19 9.01 -19.45
N GLN A 25 -7.01 7.97 -19.32
CA GLN A 25 -8.17 7.92 -18.41
C GLN A 25 -7.76 7.86 -16.94
N PHE A 26 -6.50 7.50 -16.65
CA PHE A 26 -5.97 7.30 -15.31
C PHE A 26 -4.70 8.13 -15.05
N ALA A 27 -4.54 9.28 -15.71
CA ALA A 27 -3.36 10.12 -15.59
C ALA A 27 -3.05 10.51 -14.13
N VAL A 28 -4.09 10.75 -13.32
CA VAL A 28 -3.96 11.06 -11.89
C VAL A 28 -3.29 9.94 -11.07
N VAL A 29 -3.32 8.70 -11.55
CA VAL A 29 -2.58 7.59 -10.92
C VAL A 29 -1.07 7.80 -11.06
N ASN A 30 -0.59 8.22 -12.22
CA ASN A 30 0.83 8.50 -12.43
C ASN A 30 1.29 9.71 -11.62
N ASP A 31 0.45 10.73 -11.53
CA ASP A 31 0.69 11.87 -10.64
C ASP A 31 0.80 11.45 -9.17
N TYR A 32 -0.07 10.56 -8.73
CA TYR A 32 -0.02 10.02 -7.37
C TYR A 32 1.24 9.16 -7.12
N LEU A 33 1.64 8.33 -8.09
CA LEU A 33 2.86 7.52 -7.99
C LEU A 33 4.13 8.41 -7.93
N GLY A 34 4.18 9.47 -8.73
CA GLY A 34 5.24 10.49 -8.65
C GLY A 34 5.26 11.17 -7.28
N TYR A 35 4.09 11.58 -6.79
CA TYR A 35 3.96 12.16 -5.44
C TYR A 35 4.45 11.22 -4.32
N LEU A 36 4.20 9.91 -4.42
CA LEU A 36 4.73 8.95 -3.44
C LEU A 36 6.27 8.87 -3.47
N ALA A 37 6.85 8.91 -4.66
CA ALA A 37 8.30 8.94 -4.84
C ALA A 37 8.92 10.21 -4.22
N ASP A 38 8.30 11.37 -4.46
CA ASP A 38 8.74 12.66 -3.89
C ASP A 38 8.66 12.66 -2.35
N ARG A 39 7.66 11.98 -1.78
CA ARG A 39 7.56 11.80 -0.32
C ARG A 39 8.55 10.80 0.27
N ARG A 40 9.45 10.25 -0.54
CA ARG A 40 10.46 9.26 -0.16
C ARG A 40 9.84 7.96 0.37
N TYR A 41 8.73 7.52 -0.23
CA TYR A 41 8.29 6.13 -0.03
C TYR A 41 9.36 5.17 -0.58
N SER A 42 9.49 3.99 0.03
CA SER A 42 10.45 3.00 -0.48
C SER A 42 10.07 2.58 -1.91
N PRO A 43 11.04 2.36 -2.82
CA PRO A 43 10.74 1.93 -4.20
C PRO A 43 9.87 0.67 -4.25
N ARG A 44 10.07 -0.24 -3.29
CA ARG A 44 9.28 -1.46 -3.12
C ARG A 44 7.82 -1.16 -2.80
N THR A 45 7.54 -0.13 -2.00
CA THR A 45 6.17 0.31 -1.69
C THR A 45 5.53 0.98 -2.89
N VAL A 46 6.25 1.85 -3.60
CA VAL A 46 5.75 2.50 -4.82
C VAL A 46 5.40 1.45 -5.88
N ARG A 47 6.30 0.48 -6.09
CA ARG A 47 6.06 -0.68 -6.96
C ARG A 47 4.79 -1.44 -6.58
N ALA A 48 4.65 -1.81 -5.30
CA ALA A 48 3.49 -2.53 -4.82
C ALA A 48 2.20 -1.74 -5.08
N TYR A 49 2.21 -0.43 -4.82
CA TYR A 49 1.07 0.45 -5.06
C TYR A 49 0.77 0.59 -6.56
N ALA A 50 1.77 0.64 -7.43
CA ALA A 50 1.56 0.69 -8.88
C ALA A 50 0.78 -0.54 -9.38
N TYR A 51 1.16 -1.75 -8.94
CA TYR A 51 0.41 -2.98 -9.29
C TYR A 51 -0.95 -3.08 -8.61
N ASP A 52 -1.07 -2.59 -7.38
CA ASP A 52 -2.35 -2.56 -6.67
C ASP A 52 -3.34 -1.61 -7.38
N LEU A 53 -2.86 -0.45 -7.85
CA LEU A 53 -3.64 0.52 -8.64
C LEU A 53 -3.93 0.02 -10.05
N LEU A 54 -2.98 -0.65 -10.72
CA LEU A 54 -3.23 -1.33 -12.00
C LEU A 54 -4.40 -2.32 -11.90
N SER A 55 -4.43 -3.12 -10.83
CA SER A 55 -5.53 -4.05 -10.63
C SER A 55 -6.87 -3.34 -10.44
N PHE A 56 -6.88 -2.16 -9.84
CA PHE A 56 -8.09 -1.36 -9.64
C PHE A 56 -8.55 -0.70 -10.94
N THR A 57 -7.66 -0.06 -11.69
CA THR A 57 -7.98 0.61 -12.95
C THR A 57 -8.43 -0.38 -14.03
N ARG A 58 -7.82 -1.57 -14.09
CA ARG A 58 -8.31 -2.65 -14.96
C ARG A 58 -9.72 -3.10 -14.59
N TRP A 59 -10.00 -3.24 -13.30
CA TRP A 59 -11.35 -3.57 -12.85
C TRP A 59 -12.35 -2.46 -13.21
N LEU A 60 -11.98 -1.18 -13.08
CA LEU A 60 -12.83 -0.07 -13.54
C LEU A 60 -13.12 -0.13 -15.04
N LEU A 61 -12.12 -0.41 -15.87
CA LEU A 61 -12.30 -0.62 -17.31
C LEU A 61 -13.24 -1.80 -17.60
N ASP A 62 -13.12 -2.90 -16.87
CA ASP A 62 -14.01 -4.05 -17.01
C ASP A 62 -15.46 -3.73 -16.58
N GLN A 63 -15.67 -2.70 -15.76
CA GLN A 63 -16.99 -2.20 -15.37
C GLN A 63 -17.48 -1.00 -16.21
N ASP A 64 -16.70 -0.56 -17.21
CA ASP A 64 -16.95 0.66 -17.99
C ASP A 64 -17.13 1.91 -17.10
N LEU A 65 -16.31 2.03 -16.06
CA LEU A 65 -16.36 3.13 -15.09
C LEU A 65 -15.15 4.04 -15.20
N ALA A 66 -15.41 5.34 -15.31
CA ALA A 66 -14.40 6.38 -15.15
C ALA A 66 -13.99 6.53 -13.68
N LEU A 67 -12.77 7.00 -13.43
CA LEU A 67 -12.24 7.16 -12.08
C LEU A 67 -13.01 8.22 -11.26
N GLU A 68 -13.52 9.25 -11.93
CA GLU A 68 -14.32 10.34 -11.38
C GLU A 68 -15.73 9.88 -10.97
N ALA A 69 -16.23 8.82 -11.60
CA ALA A 69 -17.54 8.23 -11.31
C ALA A 69 -17.49 7.28 -10.11
N VAL A 70 -16.32 7.02 -9.54
CA VAL A 70 -16.16 6.11 -8.40
C VAL A 70 -16.86 6.68 -7.17
N ARG A 71 -17.78 5.88 -6.62
CA ARG A 71 -18.51 6.19 -5.38
C ARG A 71 -18.22 5.15 -4.31
N THR A 72 -18.73 5.38 -3.11
CA THR A 72 -18.66 4.43 -1.99
C THR A 72 -19.19 3.05 -2.40
N GLU A 73 -20.28 2.99 -3.16
CA GLU A 73 -20.88 1.75 -3.66
C GLU A 73 -19.91 0.99 -4.58
N THR A 74 -19.23 1.71 -5.48
CA THR A 74 -18.18 1.16 -6.34
C THR A 74 -17.04 0.56 -5.52
N MET A 75 -16.69 1.15 -4.37
CA MET A 75 -15.66 0.61 -3.48
C MET A 75 -16.09 -0.67 -2.78
N LEU A 76 -17.37 -0.78 -2.41
CA LEU A 76 -17.92 -2.02 -1.87
C LEU A 76 -17.94 -3.14 -2.93
N GLN A 77 -18.25 -2.79 -4.17
CA GLN A 77 -18.18 -3.72 -5.31
C GLN A 77 -16.74 -4.17 -5.58
N TYR A 78 -15.77 -3.25 -5.56
CA TYR A 78 -14.36 -3.60 -5.72
C TYR A 78 -13.84 -4.49 -4.59
N LEU A 79 -14.28 -4.24 -3.35
CA LEU A 79 -13.98 -5.11 -2.21
C LEU A 79 -14.56 -6.51 -2.40
N ALA A 80 -15.82 -6.61 -2.86
CA ALA A 80 -16.44 -7.89 -3.18
C ALA A 80 -15.65 -8.62 -4.27
N TYR A 81 -15.30 -7.93 -5.36
CA TYR A 81 -14.44 -8.46 -6.43
C TYR A 81 -13.11 -8.99 -5.88
N CYS A 82 -12.42 -8.25 -5.00
CA CYS A 82 -11.16 -8.70 -4.41
C CYS A 82 -11.32 -9.97 -3.56
N ARG A 83 -12.50 -10.17 -2.95
CA ARG A 83 -12.79 -11.36 -2.14
C ARG A 83 -13.26 -12.56 -2.96
N THR A 84 -13.71 -12.35 -4.19
CA THR A 84 -14.21 -13.42 -5.08
C THR A 84 -13.31 -13.68 -6.29
N ALA A 85 -12.29 -12.83 -6.51
CA ALA A 85 -11.41 -12.92 -7.67
C ALA A 85 -10.76 -14.32 -7.76
N THR A 86 -10.97 -14.97 -8.91
CA THR A 86 -10.35 -16.23 -9.26
C THR A 86 -9.05 -15.95 -10.01
N HIS A 87 -7.96 -16.56 -9.57
CA HIS A 87 -6.66 -16.39 -10.20
C HIS A 87 -6.55 -17.25 -11.47
N PRO A 88 -6.34 -16.66 -12.66
CA PRO A 88 -5.97 -17.45 -13.83
C PRO A 88 -4.63 -18.15 -13.55
N GLY A 89 -4.60 -19.48 -13.66
CA GLY A 89 -3.42 -20.31 -13.38
C GLY A 89 -3.37 -20.96 -11.99
N ARG A 90 -4.33 -20.69 -11.09
CA ARG A 90 -4.52 -21.50 -9.88
C ARG A 90 -5.41 -22.70 -10.25
N PRO A 91 -4.96 -23.96 -10.10
CA PRO A 91 -5.85 -25.11 -10.25
C PRO A 91 -6.99 -24.92 -9.25
N GLY A 92 -8.20 -24.67 -9.75
CA GLY A 92 -9.34 -24.33 -8.91
C GLY A 92 -9.65 -25.46 -7.92
N GLY A 93 -10.00 -25.08 -6.68
CA GLY A 93 -10.67 -25.96 -5.72
C GLY A 93 -9.81 -26.57 -4.60
N ASN A 94 -8.48 -26.70 -4.75
CA ASN A 94 -7.68 -27.50 -3.81
C ASN A 94 -6.65 -26.75 -2.96
N VAL A 95 -6.53 -25.42 -3.10
CA VAL A 95 -5.56 -24.63 -2.32
C VAL A 95 -6.30 -23.69 -1.38
N TYR A 96 -6.34 -24.06 -0.11
CA TYR A 96 -6.98 -23.32 0.96
C TYR A 96 -5.93 -22.47 1.70
N SER A 97 -6.28 -21.24 2.04
CA SER A 97 -5.48 -20.45 2.97
C SER A 97 -5.55 -21.10 4.35
N ILE A 98 -4.39 -21.34 4.97
CA ILE A 98 -4.29 -21.97 6.30
C ILE A 98 -4.94 -21.09 7.38
N CYS A 99 -4.92 -19.77 7.19
CA CYS A 99 -5.41 -18.82 8.19
C CYS A 99 -6.93 -18.61 8.15
N ASP A 100 -7.58 -18.76 7.00
CA ASP A 100 -9.00 -18.43 6.84
C ASP A 100 -9.82 -19.47 6.07
N GLY A 101 -9.22 -20.60 5.67
CA GLY A 101 -9.90 -21.71 5.02
C GLY A 101 -10.52 -21.38 3.67
N ARG A 102 -10.10 -20.29 3.01
CA ARG A 102 -10.65 -19.87 1.71
C ARG A 102 -9.85 -20.42 0.55
N ASN A 103 -10.54 -20.85 -0.50
CA ASN A 103 -9.94 -21.35 -1.75
C ASN A 103 -10.01 -20.34 -2.92
N ALA A 104 -10.65 -19.19 -2.72
CA ALA A 104 -10.81 -18.13 -3.71
C ALA A 104 -10.62 -16.74 -3.08
N GLY A 105 -10.31 -15.75 -3.91
CA GLY A 105 -10.04 -14.38 -3.49
C GLY A 105 -8.61 -14.13 -3.01
N TYR A 106 -8.27 -12.86 -2.86
CA TYR A 106 -6.96 -12.45 -2.33
C TYR A 106 -6.88 -12.63 -0.81
N ALA A 107 -5.69 -12.95 -0.32
CA ALA A 107 -5.41 -12.92 1.11
C ALA A 107 -5.79 -11.55 1.73
N PRO A 108 -6.30 -11.50 2.97
CA PRO A 108 -6.73 -10.26 3.62
C PRO A 108 -5.67 -9.15 3.60
N ALA A 109 -4.39 -9.51 3.76
CA ALA A 109 -3.28 -8.57 3.71
C ALA A 109 -3.13 -7.89 2.33
N THR A 110 -3.37 -8.63 1.24
CA THR A 110 -3.32 -8.10 -0.13
C THR A 110 -4.51 -7.19 -0.39
N VAL A 111 -5.73 -7.58 0.03
CA VAL A 111 -6.92 -6.73 -0.09
C VAL A 111 -6.71 -5.41 0.66
N ASN A 112 -6.24 -5.46 1.90
CA ASN A 112 -5.98 -4.27 2.70
C ASN A 112 -4.91 -3.36 2.08
N ARG A 113 -3.86 -3.93 1.47
CA ARG A 113 -2.83 -3.14 0.80
C ARG A 113 -3.38 -2.44 -0.44
N ARG A 114 -4.21 -3.13 -1.23
CA ARG A 114 -4.91 -2.53 -2.37
C ARG A 114 -5.81 -1.37 -1.94
N LEU A 115 -6.64 -1.59 -0.93
CA LEU A 115 -7.49 -0.54 -0.37
C LEU A 115 -6.66 0.63 0.18
N ALA A 116 -5.49 0.39 0.76
CA ALA A 116 -4.59 1.46 1.20
C ALA A 116 -4.04 2.28 0.02
N ALA A 117 -3.67 1.63 -1.08
CA ALA A 117 -3.22 2.33 -2.29
C ALA A 117 -4.34 3.19 -2.89
N VAL A 118 -5.55 2.64 -3.01
CA VAL A 118 -6.75 3.36 -3.52
C VAL A 118 -7.16 4.49 -2.58
N SER A 119 -7.13 4.29 -1.26
CA SER A 119 -7.39 5.35 -0.27
C SER A 119 -6.41 6.51 -0.45
N GLY A 120 -5.12 6.21 -0.58
CA GLY A 120 -4.10 7.23 -0.75
C GLY A 120 -4.25 8.01 -2.07
N LEU A 121 -4.69 7.36 -3.15
CA LEU A 121 -5.02 8.01 -4.42
C LEU A 121 -6.15 9.04 -4.24
N PHE A 122 -7.25 8.66 -3.60
CA PHE A 122 -8.38 9.57 -3.38
C PHE A 122 -8.07 10.66 -2.34
N GLU A 123 -7.23 10.38 -1.34
CA GLU A 123 -6.70 11.39 -0.43
C GLU A 123 -5.79 12.41 -1.16
N PHE A 124 -5.02 11.95 -2.15
CA PHE A 124 -4.22 12.82 -3.01
C PHE A 124 -5.11 13.71 -3.90
N GLN A 125 -6.19 13.17 -4.47
CA GLN A 125 -7.17 13.97 -5.21
C GLN A 125 -7.84 15.02 -4.32
N ALA A 126 -8.30 14.64 -3.12
CA ALA A 126 -8.87 15.56 -2.14
C ALA A 126 -7.87 16.62 -1.61
N MET A 127 -6.56 16.42 -1.83
CA MET A 127 -5.53 17.41 -1.52
C MET A 127 -5.35 18.43 -2.66
N ARG A 128 -5.51 17.98 -3.92
CA ARG A 128 -5.40 18.83 -5.11
C ARG A 128 -6.65 19.68 -5.34
N ASP A 129 -7.82 19.13 -5.04
CA ASP A 129 -9.11 19.81 -5.19
C ASP A 129 -9.87 19.82 -3.84
N PRO A 130 -10.04 20.98 -3.19
CA PRO A 130 -10.82 21.13 -1.97
C PRO A 130 -12.30 20.74 -2.11
N GLY A 131 -12.86 20.79 -3.33
CA GLY A 131 -14.24 20.39 -3.63
C GLY A 131 -14.42 18.88 -3.82
N PHE A 132 -13.34 18.12 -3.94
CA PHE A 132 -13.40 16.69 -4.19
C PHE A 132 -13.86 15.90 -2.95
N VAL A 133 -15.00 15.20 -3.09
CA VAL A 133 -15.52 14.31 -2.06
C VAL A 133 -14.98 12.90 -2.30
N SER A 134 -14.03 12.48 -1.46
CA SER A 134 -13.46 11.13 -1.54
C SER A 134 -14.54 10.05 -1.38
N PRO A 135 -14.61 9.06 -2.30
CA PRO A 135 -15.55 7.94 -2.22
C PRO A 135 -15.17 6.92 -1.14
N MET A 136 -13.95 6.98 -0.62
CA MET A 136 -13.53 6.17 0.51
C MET A 136 -14.13 6.75 1.79
N PRO A 137 -14.83 5.94 2.62
CA PRO A 137 -15.33 6.39 3.90
C PRO A 137 -14.12 6.87 4.72
N ARG A 138 -14.15 8.14 5.16
CA ARG A 138 -13.06 8.69 5.96
C ARG A 138 -12.90 7.79 7.17
N ARG A 139 -11.75 7.14 7.25
CA ARG A 139 -11.31 6.54 8.50
C ARG A 139 -11.14 7.71 9.45
N ALA A 140 -12.14 7.97 10.29
CA ALA A 140 -12.06 8.92 11.39
C ALA A 140 -10.66 8.77 11.97
N GLU A 141 -9.87 9.83 11.86
CA GLU A 141 -8.41 9.80 11.95
C GLU A 141 -8.02 8.74 12.96
N ARG A 142 -7.25 7.72 12.55
CA ARG A 142 -6.62 6.83 13.52
C ARG A 142 -5.93 7.76 14.49
N ARG A 143 -6.55 7.97 15.64
CA ARG A 143 -6.02 8.67 16.79
C ARG A 143 -4.79 7.87 17.13
N ARG A 144 -3.65 8.21 16.52
CA ARG A 144 -2.35 7.68 16.87
C ARG A 144 -1.96 8.40 18.14
N THR A 145 -2.71 8.14 19.20
CA THR A 145 -2.13 8.17 20.52
C THR A 145 -1.68 6.74 20.76
N ALA A 146 -0.40 6.57 21.05
CA ALA A 146 0.18 5.26 21.32
C ALA A 146 -0.66 4.57 22.41
N ALA A 147 -0.78 3.25 22.37
CA ALA A 147 -1.57 2.52 23.38
C ALA A 147 -1.11 2.87 24.82
N GLY A 148 0.17 3.18 25.02
CA GLY A 148 0.73 3.64 26.29
C GLY A 148 0.32 5.06 26.71
N GLU A 149 -0.06 5.94 25.79
CA GLU A 149 -0.50 7.31 26.12
C GLU A 149 -1.94 7.35 26.63
N ARG A 150 -2.78 6.34 26.33
CA ARG A 150 -4.16 6.26 26.81
C ARG A 150 -4.32 5.56 28.16
N ALA A 151 -3.36 4.74 28.56
CA ALA A 151 -3.46 3.89 29.74
C ALA A 151 -3.00 4.58 31.04
N GLY A 152 -2.49 5.82 30.97
CA GLY A 152 -2.06 6.60 32.14
C GLY A 152 -3.10 7.62 32.60
N LEU A 153 -2.91 8.15 33.81
CA LEU A 153 -3.76 9.16 34.46
C LEU A 153 -4.08 10.38 33.59
N LEU A 154 -3.24 10.68 32.59
CA LEU A 154 -3.34 11.83 31.69
C LEU A 154 -3.79 11.48 30.26
N GLY A 155 -4.26 10.25 30.02
CA GLY A 155 -4.65 9.81 28.67
C GLY A 155 -5.82 10.56 28.04
N HIS A 156 -6.57 11.31 28.85
CA HIS A 156 -7.62 12.23 28.41
C HIS A 156 -7.06 13.50 27.74
N LEU A 157 -5.79 13.87 27.99
CA LEU A 157 -5.11 14.99 27.35
C LEU A 157 -4.43 14.61 26.02
N ALA A 158 -4.34 13.31 25.72
CA ALA A 158 -3.67 12.81 24.53
C ALA A 158 -4.47 13.21 23.27
N THR A 159 -4.11 14.35 22.68
CA THR A 159 -4.62 14.83 21.39
C THR A 159 -3.75 14.22 20.30
N ALA A 160 -4.37 13.57 19.31
CA ALA A 160 -3.63 13.07 18.16
C ALA A 160 -2.92 14.25 17.47
N LYS A 161 -1.60 14.20 17.38
CA LYS A 161 -0.83 15.27 16.76
C LYS A 161 -1.16 15.30 15.25
N PRO A 162 -1.67 16.40 14.70
CA PRO A 162 -1.93 16.50 13.27
C PRO A 162 -0.60 16.38 12.53
N SER A 163 -0.43 15.32 11.73
CA SER A 163 0.72 15.21 10.86
C SER A 163 0.40 15.91 9.54
N SER A 164 1.22 16.88 9.14
CA SER A 164 1.09 17.55 7.83
C SER A 164 0.97 16.54 6.69
N ARG A 165 -0.02 16.76 5.82
CA ARG A 165 -0.27 15.95 4.62
C ARG A 165 0.85 16.02 3.60
N LEU A 166 1.83 16.92 3.73
CA LEU A 166 3.01 17.05 2.87
C LEU A 166 4.35 16.68 3.55
N ARG A 167 4.33 16.14 4.77
CA ARG A 167 5.55 15.64 5.42
C ARG A 167 6.32 14.64 4.57
N VAL A 168 7.61 14.87 4.37
CA VAL A 168 8.53 13.91 3.74
C VAL A 168 8.84 12.79 4.74
N ARG A 169 8.86 11.52 4.28
CA ARG A 169 9.29 10.41 5.13
C ARG A 169 10.81 10.39 5.21
N GLN A 170 11.35 10.41 6.42
CA GLN A 170 12.77 10.17 6.62
C GLN A 170 13.02 8.66 6.48
N PRO A 171 14.04 8.25 5.71
CA PRO A 171 14.46 6.85 5.68
C PRO A 171 14.95 6.47 7.09
N HIS A 172 14.25 5.54 7.73
CA HIS A 172 14.68 5.00 9.02
C HIS A 172 15.65 3.85 8.73
N PHE A 173 16.95 4.14 8.82
CA PHE A 173 17.96 3.10 8.84
C PHE A 173 18.10 2.64 10.29
N GLU A 174 17.50 1.51 10.64
CA GLU A 174 17.80 0.85 11.90
C GLU A 174 19.24 0.35 11.83
N VAL A 175 20.14 1.01 12.57
CA VAL A 175 21.48 0.50 12.82
C VAL A 175 21.29 -0.76 13.66
N ARG A 176 21.38 -1.93 13.03
CA ARG A 176 21.45 -3.21 13.73
C ARG A 176 22.76 -3.18 14.52
N ALA A 177 22.69 -2.86 15.81
CA ALA A 177 23.83 -2.91 16.71
C ALA A 177 24.44 -4.32 16.62
N GLY A 178 25.65 -4.39 16.04
CA GLY A 178 26.41 -5.61 15.93
C GLY A 178 26.71 -6.15 17.31
N ARG A 179 26.49 -7.45 17.48
CA ARG A 179 27.00 -8.23 18.60
C ARG A 179 28.51 -7.96 18.72
N SER A 180 28.94 -7.43 19.85
CA SER A 180 30.38 -7.22 20.12
C SER A 180 31.09 -8.57 20.08
N PRO A 181 32.29 -8.68 19.46
CA PRO A 181 33.10 -9.87 19.65
C PRO A 181 33.65 -9.82 21.08
N GLU A 182 33.11 -10.70 21.91
CA GLU A 182 33.63 -11.02 23.24
C GLU A 182 35.11 -11.42 23.08
N ARG A 183 35.94 -10.88 23.97
CA ARG A 183 37.40 -10.93 23.93
C ARG A 183 37.92 -12.37 23.95
N GLU A 184 38.84 -12.60 23.03
CA GLU A 184 39.74 -13.75 22.94
C GLU A 184 40.71 -13.72 24.15
N THR A 185 40.45 -14.57 25.13
CA THR A 185 41.42 -14.93 26.17
C THR A 185 41.27 -16.42 26.48
N ALA A 186 42.26 -17.22 26.05
CA ALA A 186 43.03 -18.14 26.91
C ALA A 186 43.65 -19.33 26.14
N ILE A 187 44.99 -19.32 26.11
CA ILE A 187 45.92 -20.45 26.36
C ILE A 187 46.16 -21.46 25.23
N ALA A 188 47.37 -21.42 24.65
CA ALA A 188 48.32 -22.54 24.64
C ALA A 188 49.62 -22.19 23.86
N GLU A 189 50.60 -21.55 24.53
CA GLU A 189 52.00 -21.73 24.15
C GLU A 189 52.56 -22.91 24.95
N THR A 190 52.75 -24.02 24.25
CA THR A 190 53.41 -25.24 24.70
C THR A 190 54.79 -25.30 24.05
N MET A 191 55.81 -25.50 24.90
CA MET A 191 57.21 -25.93 24.65
C MET A 191 58.31 -24.87 24.69
N GLY A 192 59.08 -24.89 25.80
CA GLY A 192 60.50 -24.55 25.75
C GLY A 192 61.16 -24.01 27.02
N LEU A 193 61.12 -24.76 28.14
CA LEU A 193 62.23 -25.07 29.08
C LEU A 193 61.71 -25.47 30.47
#